data_AF-A0AB36L026-F1
#
_entry.id   AF-A0AB36L026-F1
#
_cell.length_a   1.000
_cell.length_b   1.000
_cell.length_c   1.000
_cell.angle_alpha   90.00
_cell.angle_beta   90.00
_cell.angle_gamma   90.00
#
_symmetry.space_group_name_H-M   'P 1'
#
loop_
_entity.id
_entity.type
_entity.pdbx_description
1 polymer ?
#
loop_
_entity_poly.entity_id
_entity_poly.type
_entity_poly.pdbx_seq_one_letter_code
_entity_poly.pdbx_strand_id
1 'polypeptide(L)'
;MSSSKAKAEFTAWYLAEMIEMFGKGIKGQADLNLAWSRDDGSFADPLLRLALMSWEASRAVLRTWQPMESCPKHVDVLFFNERNGVIPGRLTDADSFMTDKERDEWDGGEEAQYRIDAFGFGHWGVDRMDGSEAPTHWMPYPEVLEASQ
;
A
#
# COMPACT_ATOMS: atom_id res chain seq x y z
N MET A 1 3.79 16.07 7.07
CA MET A 1 4.19 15.71 8.45
C MET A 1 5.26 16.68 8.90
N SER A 2 5.29 17.09 10.17
CA SER A 2 6.46 17.80 10.71
C SER A 2 7.69 16.89 10.58
N SER A 3 8.82 17.42 10.09
CA SER A 3 10.07 16.65 9.86
C SER A 3 10.51 15.85 11.10
N SER A 4 10.23 16.35 12.31
CA SER A 4 10.53 15.65 13.56
C SER A 4 9.67 14.40 13.78
N LYS A 5 8.39 14.40 13.34
CA LYS A 5 7.49 13.25 13.47
C LYS A 5 7.90 12.14 12.48
N ALA A 6 8.18 12.52 11.24
CA ALA A 6 8.64 11.59 10.20
C ALA A 6 9.93 10.88 10.62
N LYS A 7 10.90 11.62 11.16
CA LYS A 7 12.16 11.05 11.67
C LYS A 7 11.94 10.04 12.80
N ALA A 8 11.02 10.32 13.74
CA ALA A 8 10.74 9.41 14.85
C ALA A 8 10.11 8.10 14.36
N GLU A 9 9.14 8.18 13.45
CA GLU A 9 8.50 7.01 12.85
C GLU A 9 9.49 6.18 12.02
N PHE A 10 10.33 6.82 11.21
CA PHE A 10 11.41 6.14 10.49
C PHE A 10 12.38 5.43 11.44
N THR A 11 12.75 6.07 12.55
CA THR A 11 13.68 5.50 13.54
C THR A 11 13.11 4.21 14.16
N ALA A 12 11.82 4.21 14.51
CA ALA A 12 11.14 3.03 15.02
C ALA A 12 11.06 1.92 13.97
N TRP A 13 10.70 2.27 12.73
CA TRP A 13 10.66 1.33 11.61
C TRP A 13 12.03 0.71 11.33
N TYR A 14 13.06 1.52 11.14
CA TYR A 14 14.42 1.07 10.85
C TYR A 14 14.94 0.11 11.93
N LEU A 15 14.70 0.43 13.21
CA LEU A 15 15.14 -0.44 14.30
C LEU A 15 14.44 -1.80 14.28
N ALA A 16 13.12 -1.82 14.01
CA ALA A 16 12.36 -3.05 13.89
C ALA A 16 12.88 -3.92 12.73
N GLU A 17 13.06 -3.32 11.56
CA GLU A 17 13.59 -3.99 10.36
C GLU A 17 14.99 -4.58 10.58
N MET A 18 15.88 -3.82 11.22
CA MET A 18 17.23 -4.31 11.53
C MET A 18 17.19 -5.51 12.48
N ILE A 19 16.33 -5.46 13.51
CA ILE A 19 16.16 -6.57 14.45
C ILE A 19 15.55 -7.80 13.76
N GLU A 20 14.60 -7.60 12.86
CA GLU A 20 13.99 -8.68 12.08
C GLU A 20 15.00 -9.36 11.16
N MET A 21 15.77 -8.58 10.41
CA MET A 21 16.73 -9.09 9.42
C MET A 21 18.00 -9.71 10.05
N PHE A 22 18.51 -9.11 11.13
CA PHE A 22 19.83 -9.46 11.68
C PHE A 22 19.79 -9.94 13.14
N GLY A 23 18.60 -10.03 13.73
CA GLY A 23 18.39 -10.46 15.11
C GLY A 23 18.67 -9.37 16.14
N LYS A 24 18.29 -9.62 17.40
CA LYS A 24 18.38 -8.64 18.51
C LYS A 24 19.80 -8.12 18.80
N GLY A 25 20.83 -8.87 18.40
CA GLY A 25 22.23 -8.49 18.61
C GLY A 25 22.64 -7.21 17.88
N ILE A 26 21.97 -6.86 16.77
CA ILE A 26 22.28 -5.64 16.00
C ILE A 26 21.77 -4.35 16.65
N LYS A 27 20.84 -4.46 17.62
CA LYS A 27 20.13 -3.31 18.20
C LYS A 27 21.07 -2.23 18.70
N GLY A 28 22.13 -2.60 19.43
CA GLY A 28 23.07 -1.64 19.98
C GLY A 28 23.80 -0.84 18.90
N GLN A 29 24.21 -1.48 17.80
CA GLN A 29 24.84 -0.79 16.68
C GLN A 29 23.83 0.08 15.91
N ALA A 30 22.60 -0.39 15.73
CA ALA A 30 21.54 0.39 15.10
C ALA A 30 21.21 1.66 15.91
N ASP A 31 21.13 1.57 17.24
CA ASP A 31 20.92 2.73 18.13
C ASP A 31 22.06 3.75 18.00
N LEU A 32 23.32 3.29 17.94
CA LEU A 32 24.47 4.17 17.75
C LEU A 32 24.41 4.91 16.40
N ASN A 33 24.06 4.21 15.33
CA ASN A 33 23.94 4.83 14.01
C ASN A 33 22.82 5.88 13.97
N LEU A 34 21.68 5.60 14.64
CA LEU A 34 20.54 6.52 14.74
C LEU A 34 20.85 7.76 15.60
N ALA A 35 21.66 7.62 16.65
CA ALA A 35 22.08 8.73 17.50
C ALA A 35 23.12 9.64 16.82
N TRP A 36 23.90 9.10 15.87
CA TRP A 36 24.91 9.85 15.16
C TRP A 36 24.28 10.85 14.19
N SER A 37 24.33 12.13 14.54
CA SER A 37 23.66 13.22 13.83
C SER A 37 24.60 14.37 13.47
N ARG A 38 24.19 15.16 12.48
CA ARG A 38 24.85 16.41 12.06
C ARG A 38 24.28 17.59 12.85
N ASP A 39 24.92 18.75 12.73
CA ASP A 39 24.49 20.00 13.39
C ASP A 39 23.08 20.45 12.96
N ASP A 40 22.63 20.05 11.76
CA ASP A 40 21.28 20.31 11.24
C ASP A 40 20.21 19.33 11.78
N GLY A 41 20.60 18.37 12.62
CA GLY A 41 19.72 17.36 13.19
C GLY A 41 19.41 16.18 12.24
N SER A 42 19.94 16.14 11.02
CA SER A 42 19.84 14.97 10.15
C SER A 42 20.81 13.85 10.57
N PHE A 43 20.57 12.62 10.10
CA PHE A 43 21.50 11.52 10.37
C PHE A 43 22.87 11.79 9.74
N ALA A 44 23.95 11.51 10.46
CA ALA A 44 25.30 11.69 9.93
C ALA A 44 25.65 10.62 8.89
N ASP A 45 25.14 9.40 9.07
CA ASP A 45 25.28 8.32 8.10
C ASP A 45 24.53 8.66 6.79
N PRO A 46 25.22 8.69 5.63
CA PRO A 46 24.59 8.98 4.34
C PRO A 46 23.56 7.92 3.93
N LEU A 47 23.75 6.64 4.28
CA LEU A 47 22.80 5.58 3.96
C LEU A 47 21.51 5.73 4.78
N LEU A 48 21.60 6.10 6.05
CA LEU A 48 20.40 6.38 6.87
C LEU A 48 19.64 7.60 6.36
N ARG A 49 20.32 8.64 5.88
CA ARG A 49 19.65 9.78 5.24
C ARG A 49 18.92 9.37 3.96
N LEU A 50 19.58 8.59 3.10
CA LEU A 50 18.95 8.08 1.89
C LEU A 50 17.74 7.18 2.22
N ALA A 51 17.88 6.31 3.22
CA ALA A 51 16.80 5.45 3.69
C ALA A 51 15.62 6.27 4.22
N LEU A 52 15.87 7.33 5.01
CA LEU A 52 14.83 8.25 5.47
C LEU A 52 14.12 8.91 4.28
N MET A 53 14.86 9.44 3.30
CA MET A 53 14.27 10.07 2.12
C MET A 53 13.40 9.08 1.32
N SER A 54 13.88 7.86 1.12
CA SER A 54 13.13 6.80 0.43
C SER A 54 11.88 6.38 1.20
N TRP A 55 11.97 6.30 2.53
CA TRP A 55 10.85 5.98 3.40
C TRP A 55 9.81 7.10 3.45
N GLU A 56 10.24 8.37 3.47
CA GLU A 56 9.35 9.52 3.37
C GLU A 56 8.66 9.56 2.00
N ALA A 57 9.41 9.30 0.92
CA ALA A 57 8.86 9.23 -0.44
C ALA A 57 7.83 8.10 -0.56
N SER A 58 8.11 6.90 -0.04
CA SER A 58 7.16 5.79 -0.10
C SER A 58 5.84 6.12 0.62
N ARG A 59 5.90 6.81 1.76
CA ARG A 59 4.71 7.25 2.50
C ARG A 59 4.00 8.46 1.90
N ALA A 60 4.71 9.29 1.15
CA ALA A 60 4.10 10.38 0.39
C ALA A 60 3.35 9.85 -0.85
N VAL A 61 3.89 8.84 -1.53
CA VAL A 61 3.26 8.19 -2.69
C VAL A 61 1.92 7.55 -2.32
N LEU A 62 1.79 7.01 -1.10
CA LEU A 62 0.55 6.45 -0.56
C LEU A 62 -0.58 7.47 -0.31
N ARG A 63 -0.40 8.77 -0.61
CA ARG A 63 -1.44 9.80 -0.44
C ARG A 63 -1.95 10.41 -1.74
N THR A 64 -1.47 9.95 -2.88
CA THR A 64 -1.79 10.54 -4.19
C THR A 64 -2.23 9.45 -5.15
N TRP A 65 -3.11 9.81 -6.08
CA TRP A 65 -3.55 8.93 -7.16
C TRP A 65 -2.35 8.44 -7.98
N GLN A 66 -2.29 7.13 -8.18
CA GLN A 66 -1.27 6.42 -8.93
C GLN A 66 -1.89 5.80 -10.20
N PRO A 67 -1.13 5.66 -11.30
CA PRO A 67 -1.61 4.94 -12.49
C PRO A 67 -1.97 3.48 -12.17
N MET A 68 -2.98 2.92 -12.83
CA MET A 68 -3.42 1.53 -12.57
C MET A 68 -2.35 0.48 -12.83
N GLU A 69 -1.36 0.74 -13.70
CA GLU A 69 -0.27 -0.20 -13.98
C GLU A 69 0.55 -0.54 -12.74
N SER A 70 0.58 0.34 -11.73
CA SER A 70 1.29 0.13 -10.46
C SER A 70 0.40 -0.40 -9.34
N CYS A 71 -0.87 -0.70 -9.62
CA CYS A 71 -1.82 -1.11 -8.59
C CYS A 71 -1.41 -2.45 -7.95
N PRO A 72 -1.36 -2.53 -6.61
CA PRO A 72 -1.12 -3.79 -5.92
C PRO A 72 -2.27 -4.76 -6.18
N LYS A 73 -1.93 -6.04 -6.32
CA LYS A 73 -2.90 -7.13 -6.49
C LYS A 73 -3.35 -7.65 -5.13
N HIS A 74 -4.59 -8.13 -5.06
CA HIS A 74 -5.19 -8.74 -3.88
C HIS A 74 -5.24 -7.85 -2.62
N VAL A 75 -5.13 -6.54 -2.81
CA VAL A 75 -5.21 -5.54 -1.74
C VAL A 75 -6.35 -4.58 -2.03
N ASP A 76 -7.14 -4.28 -0.99
CA ASP A 76 -8.22 -3.30 -1.08
C ASP A 76 -7.65 -1.89 -1.24
N VAL A 77 -8.17 -1.17 -2.22
CA VAL A 77 -7.75 0.17 -2.63
C VAL A 77 -8.96 1.02 -3.00
N LEU A 78 -8.73 2.31 -3.22
CA LEU A 78 -9.66 3.19 -3.90
C LEU A 78 -9.28 3.28 -5.37
N PHE A 79 -10.23 3.01 -6.25
CA PHE A 79 -10.13 3.22 -7.68
C PHE A 79 -10.72 4.57 -8.09
N PHE A 80 -10.27 5.09 -9.22
CA PHE A 80 -10.80 6.29 -9.83
C PHE A 80 -10.88 6.20 -11.36
N ASN A 81 -12.01 6.66 -11.90
CA ASN A 81 -12.10 7.15 -13.28
C ASN A 81 -13.04 8.35 -13.34
N GLU A 82 -13.00 9.11 -14.44
CA GLU A 82 -13.81 10.33 -14.58
C GLU A 82 -15.32 10.09 -14.59
N ARG A 83 -15.76 8.90 -15.01
CA ARG A 83 -17.17 8.56 -15.17
C ARG A 83 -17.84 8.20 -13.84
N ASN A 84 -17.16 7.40 -13.04
CA ASN A 84 -17.69 6.76 -11.84
C ASN A 84 -17.17 7.41 -10.56
N GLY A 85 -16.19 8.31 -10.65
CA GLY A 85 -15.56 8.93 -9.50
C GLY A 85 -14.72 7.93 -8.72
N VAL A 86 -14.74 8.04 -7.39
CA VAL A 86 -13.97 7.19 -6.49
C VAL A 86 -14.79 5.97 -6.08
N ILE A 87 -14.27 4.78 -6.37
CA ILE A 87 -14.92 3.50 -6.05
C ILE A 87 -13.97 2.65 -5.21
N PRO A 88 -14.40 2.12 -4.05
CA PRO A 88 -13.63 1.11 -3.33
C PRO A 88 -13.54 -0.17 -4.15
N GLY A 89 -12.39 -0.85 -4.18
CA GLY A 89 -12.23 -2.06 -4.98
C GLY A 89 -10.92 -2.80 -4.76
N ARG A 90 -10.70 -3.83 -5.58
CA ARG A 90 -9.51 -4.68 -5.53
C ARG A 90 -9.12 -5.15 -6.92
N LEU A 91 -7.82 -5.15 -7.23
CA LEU A 91 -7.27 -5.77 -8.44
C LEU A 91 -6.98 -7.24 -8.12
N THR A 92 -7.82 -8.17 -8.58
CA THR A 92 -7.76 -9.59 -8.17
C THR A 92 -8.43 -10.48 -9.20
N ASP A 93 -8.40 -11.79 -9.00
CA ASP A 93 -9.20 -12.76 -9.74
C ASP A 93 -10.65 -12.83 -9.23
N ALA A 94 -11.55 -13.36 -10.06
CA ALA A 94 -12.96 -13.51 -9.72
C ALA A 94 -13.18 -14.60 -8.65
N ASP A 95 -12.29 -15.60 -8.60
CA ASP A 95 -12.26 -16.68 -7.61
C ASP A 95 -12.34 -16.18 -6.17
N SER A 96 -11.68 -15.04 -5.90
CA SER A 96 -11.66 -14.34 -4.62
C SER A 96 -13.04 -14.00 -4.03
N PHE A 97 -14.10 -13.99 -4.85
CA PHE A 97 -15.46 -13.65 -4.44
C PHE A 97 -16.46 -14.79 -4.60
N MET A 98 -16.05 -15.93 -5.17
CA MET A 98 -16.94 -17.05 -5.45
C MET A 98 -16.89 -18.12 -4.36
N THR A 99 -18.05 -18.69 -4.08
CA THR A 99 -18.18 -19.95 -3.34
C THR A 99 -17.79 -21.13 -4.22
N ASP A 100 -17.49 -22.29 -3.62
CA ASP A 100 -17.15 -23.51 -4.36
C ASP A 100 -18.25 -23.92 -5.33
N LYS A 101 -19.51 -23.73 -4.94
CA LYS A 101 -20.66 -24.00 -5.79
C LYS A 101 -20.72 -23.07 -7.00
N GLU A 102 -20.51 -21.77 -6.80
CA GLU A 102 -20.51 -20.79 -7.91
C GLU A 102 -19.37 -21.06 -8.88
N ARG A 103 -18.22 -21.53 -8.37
CA ARG A 103 -17.09 -22.03 -9.16
C ARG A 103 -17.46 -23.19 -10.06
N ASP A 104 -18.07 -24.22 -9.48
CA ASP A 104 -18.46 -25.44 -10.20
C ASP A 104 -19.55 -25.18 -11.25
N GLU A 105 -20.40 -24.17 -11.00
CA GLU A 105 -21.50 -23.76 -11.88
C GLU A 105 -21.09 -22.63 -12.85
N TRP A 106 -19.82 -22.19 -12.86
CA TRP A 106 -19.35 -21.08 -13.69
C TRP A 106 -19.07 -21.49 -15.14
N ASP A 107 -19.91 -21.01 -16.07
CA ASP A 107 -19.79 -21.33 -17.51
C ASP A 107 -18.65 -20.58 -18.23
N GLY A 108 -18.00 -19.61 -17.59
CA GLY A 108 -16.96 -18.78 -18.22
C GLY A 108 -15.56 -19.43 -18.30
N GLY A 109 -15.40 -20.64 -17.77
CA GLY A 109 -14.14 -21.39 -17.78
C GLY A 109 -13.08 -20.93 -16.78
N GLU A 110 -12.16 -21.84 -16.46
CA GLU A 110 -11.12 -21.68 -15.43
C GLU A 110 -10.17 -20.50 -15.72
N GLU A 111 -9.83 -20.26 -16.98
CA GLU A 111 -8.95 -19.14 -17.37
C GLU A 111 -9.57 -17.77 -17.04
N ALA A 112 -10.89 -17.63 -17.24
CA ALA A 112 -11.59 -16.38 -16.93
C ALA A 112 -11.73 -16.16 -15.42
N GLN A 113 -11.86 -17.25 -14.66
CA GLN A 113 -11.99 -17.20 -13.20
C GLN A 113 -10.71 -16.68 -12.53
N TYR A 114 -9.54 -17.09 -13.02
CA TYR A 114 -8.23 -16.70 -12.45
C TYR A 114 -7.59 -15.48 -13.12
N ARG A 115 -8.27 -14.84 -14.07
CA ARG A 115 -7.77 -13.61 -14.69
C ARG A 115 -7.82 -12.46 -13.68
N ILE A 116 -6.70 -11.76 -13.52
CA ILE A 116 -6.62 -10.56 -12.69
C ILE A 116 -7.33 -9.39 -13.39
N ASP A 117 -8.43 -8.95 -12.80
CA ASP A 117 -9.28 -7.85 -13.27
C ASP A 117 -9.53 -6.86 -12.11
N ALA A 118 -9.98 -5.64 -12.43
CA ALA A 118 -10.40 -4.67 -11.42
C ALA A 118 -11.84 -4.97 -11.00
N PHE A 119 -12.07 -5.14 -9.71
CA PHE A 119 -13.40 -5.36 -9.13
C PHE A 119 -13.77 -4.22 -8.18
N GLY A 120 -14.91 -3.58 -8.41
CA GLY A 120 -15.44 -2.50 -7.60
C GLY A 120 -16.48 -2.99 -6.59
N PHE A 121 -16.52 -2.37 -5.42
CA PHE A 121 -17.44 -2.70 -4.33
C PHE A 121 -18.55 -1.66 -4.26
N GLY A 122 -19.77 -2.10 -4.57
CA GLY A 122 -20.97 -1.27 -4.57
C GLY A 122 -22.01 -1.75 -3.56
N HIS A 123 -23.09 -0.99 -3.43
CA HIS A 123 -24.24 -1.37 -2.60
C HIS A 123 -24.90 -2.69 -3.05
N TRP A 124 -24.76 -3.03 -4.34
CA TRP A 124 -25.36 -4.20 -4.95
C TRP A 124 -24.43 -5.42 -5.00
N GLY A 125 -23.20 -5.30 -4.51
CA GLY A 125 -22.22 -6.38 -4.50
C GLY A 125 -20.89 -5.99 -5.13
N VAL A 126 -20.20 -6.99 -5.66
CA VAL A 126 -18.90 -6.86 -6.33
C VAL A 126 -19.11 -6.95 -7.83
N ASP A 127 -18.67 -5.93 -8.57
CA ASP A 127 -18.81 -5.86 -10.01
C ASP A 127 -17.43 -5.77 -10.68
N ARG A 128 -17.26 -6.47 -11.81
CA ARG A 128 -16.06 -6.32 -12.65
C ARG A 128 -16.11 -4.97 -13.34
N MET A 129 -15.04 -4.19 -13.19
CA MET A 129 -14.91 -2.87 -13.79
C MET A 129 -14.19 -2.97 -15.13
N ASP A 130 -14.95 -3.04 -16.23
CA ASP A 130 -14.42 -3.15 -17.58
C ASP A 130 -14.93 -2.05 -18.53
N GLY A 131 -14.35 -2.00 -19.74
CA GLY A 131 -14.71 -1.02 -20.76
C GLY A 131 -14.66 0.42 -20.24
N SER A 132 -15.81 1.11 -20.30
CA SER A 132 -15.94 2.50 -19.84
C SER A 132 -15.93 2.68 -18.33
N GLU A 133 -16.05 1.59 -17.57
CA GLU A 133 -16.00 1.58 -16.12
C GLU A 133 -14.62 1.22 -15.59
N ALA A 134 -13.69 0.82 -16.47
CA ALA A 134 -12.32 0.51 -16.09
C ALA A 134 -11.69 1.69 -15.32
N PRO A 135 -11.03 1.42 -14.17
CA PRO A 135 -10.34 2.46 -13.43
C PRO A 135 -9.09 2.93 -14.19
N THR A 136 -8.75 4.20 -13.99
CA THR A 136 -7.55 4.84 -14.58
C THR A 136 -6.47 5.08 -13.54
N HIS A 137 -6.87 5.21 -12.27
CA HIS A 137 -5.96 5.43 -11.15
C HIS A 137 -6.41 4.64 -9.92
N TRP A 138 -5.47 4.39 -9.03
CA TRP A 138 -5.71 3.86 -7.70
C TRP A 138 -5.05 4.72 -6.64
N MET A 139 -5.49 4.57 -5.39
CA MET A 139 -4.75 5.00 -4.21
C MET A 139 -5.04 4.02 -3.08
N PRO A 140 -4.14 3.83 -2.12
CA PRO A 140 -4.45 3.01 -0.95
C PRO A 140 -5.63 3.62 -0.21
N TYR A 141 -6.35 2.80 0.56
CA TYR A 141 -7.27 3.36 1.55
C TYR A 141 -6.48 4.33 2.44
N PRO A 142 -7.05 5.51 2.75
CA PRO A 142 -6.51 6.31 3.83
C PRO A 142 -6.41 5.39 5.05
N GLU A 143 -5.21 5.25 5.63
CA GLU A 143 -5.10 4.66 6.96
C GLU A 143 -6.19 5.32 7.81
N VAL A 144 -7.05 4.50 8.43
CA VAL A 144 -8.09 4.99 9.34
C VAL A 144 -7.37 6.00 10.23
N LEU A 145 -7.70 7.28 10.07
CA LEU A 145 -7.33 8.28 11.04
C LEU A 145 -7.98 7.77 12.31
N GLU A 146 -7.19 7.12 13.18
CA GLU A 146 -7.66 6.76 14.51
C GLU A 146 -8.35 8.01 15.04
N ALA A 147 -9.62 7.80 15.36
CA ALA A 147 -10.61 8.84 15.51
C ALA A 147 -10.00 10.01 16.27
N SER A 148 -10.02 11.16 15.62
CA SER A 148 -9.91 12.43 16.30
C SER A 148 -11.14 12.56 17.21
N GLN A 149 -11.06 12.00 18.43
CA GLN A 149 -11.92 12.29 19.57
C GLN A 149 -11.12 12.18 20.86
#